data_AF-A0A7C1SUD7-F1
#
_entry.id   AF-A0A7C1SUD7-F1
#
_cell.length_a   1.000
_cell.length_b   1.000
_cell.length_c   1.000
_cell.angle_alpha   90.00
_cell.angle_beta   90.00
_cell.angle_gamma   90.00
#
_symmetry.space_group_name_H-M   'P 1'
#
loop_
_entity.id
_entity.type
_entity.pdbx_description
1 polymer ?
#
loop_
_entity_poly.entity_id
_entity_poly.type
_entity_poly.pdbx_seq_one_letter_code
_entity_poly.pdbx_strand_id
1 'polypeptide(L)'
;MVIIVDRQEHWNSRFAFIMAAIGSAVGLGNVWRFPFVCYKNGGGAFLIPYFVALFTAGIPLMILEFSIGHMLRGPPPECFRKIGKKFEWIGWWTTLIPFVVASYYVVVMAWCFSYMIYSLDLRWGTNAEGFFLNTFLGVTSGPAVIGGFRIPILLGLIAIWISIFIILYKGVSRIGKVVAITVPLPTVLLVILTIRGLTLPGALDGVSYYLTPDFSKLLHADVWLAAYAQVFFSLSLAQGILITYESFLKKKSDVTNNAFITSLADAGTSFLAGFTVFS
;
A
#
# COMPACT_ATOMS: atom_id res chain seq x y z
N MET A 1 -23.39 24.74 30.60
CA MET A 1 -22.90 24.47 29.23
C MET A 1 -21.41 24.14 29.32
N VAL A 2 -21.07 22.86 29.47
CA VAL A 2 -19.66 22.44 29.49
C VAL A 2 -19.19 22.45 28.04
N ILE A 3 -18.34 23.42 27.69
CA ILE A 3 -17.61 23.39 26.42
C ILE A 3 -16.63 22.22 26.55
N ILE A 4 -17.01 21.06 26.02
CA ILE A 4 -16.06 19.98 25.74
C ILE A 4 -15.14 20.55 24.66
N VAL A 5 -14.01 21.10 25.08
CA VAL A 5 -12.90 21.40 24.18
C VAL A 5 -12.53 20.07 23.53
N ASP A 6 -12.78 19.96 22.22
CA ASP A 6 -12.49 18.78 21.40
C ASP A 6 -10.97 18.54 21.46
N ARG A 7 -10.51 17.76 22.46
CA ARG A 7 -9.09 17.39 22.65
C ARG A 7 -8.61 16.36 21.60
N GLN A 8 -9.39 16.12 20.56
CA GLN A 8 -8.97 15.28 19.44
C GLN A 8 -7.91 16.02 18.62
N GLU A 9 -6.77 15.35 18.39
CA GLU A 9 -5.82 15.81 17.40
C GLU A 9 -6.50 15.90 16.03
N HIS A 10 -6.03 16.80 15.19
CA HIS A 10 -6.51 16.93 13.81
C HIS A 10 -5.34 16.89 12.84
N TRP A 11 -5.61 16.45 11.62
CA TRP A 11 -4.66 16.62 10.53
C TRP A 11 -4.29 18.10 10.37
N ASN A 12 -2.98 18.37 10.20
CA ASN A 12 -2.48 19.73 10.02
C ASN A 12 -3.08 20.42 8.77
N SER A 13 -3.40 19.64 7.73
CA SER A 13 -4.02 20.11 6.50
C SER A 13 -4.76 18.97 5.77
N ARG A 14 -5.66 19.33 4.84
CA ARG A 14 -6.29 18.35 3.93
C ARG A 14 -5.24 17.59 3.11
N PHE A 15 -4.19 18.28 2.69
CA PHE A 15 -3.08 17.68 1.96
C PHE A 15 -2.37 16.59 2.78
N ALA A 16 -2.09 16.84 4.05
CA ALA A 16 -1.46 15.86 4.94
C ALA A 16 -2.32 14.59 5.09
N PHE A 17 -3.65 14.76 5.20
CA PHE A 17 -4.58 13.64 5.21
C PHE A 17 -4.57 12.87 3.88
N ILE A 18 -4.72 13.56 2.75
CA ILE A 18 -4.73 12.92 1.43
C ILE A 18 -3.42 12.16 1.19
N MET A 19 -2.28 12.75 1.56
CA MET A 19 -0.98 12.06 1.45
C MET A 19 -0.91 10.83 2.35
N ALA A 20 -1.42 10.89 3.58
CA ALA A 20 -1.49 9.71 4.45
C ALA A 20 -2.39 8.61 3.87
N ALA A 21 -3.56 8.98 3.33
CA ALA A 21 -4.48 8.04 2.69
C ALA A 21 -3.87 7.41 1.44
N ILE A 22 -3.25 8.21 0.56
CA ILE A 22 -2.50 7.72 -0.61
C ILE A 22 -1.35 6.82 -0.18
N GLY A 23 -0.57 7.19 0.84
CA GLY A 23 0.54 6.37 1.33
C GLY A 23 0.10 5.06 2.00
N SER A 24 -1.17 4.94 2.39
CA SER A 24 -1.76 3.68 2.87
C SER A 24 -2.29 2.81 1.73
N ALA A 25 -2.62 3.40 0.58
CA ALA A 25 -3.07 2.67 -0.60
C ALA A 25 -1.87 2.27 -1.48
N VAL A 26 -1.05 3.25 -1.83
CA VAL A 26 0.18 3.06 -2.60
C VAL A 26 1.26 2.44 -1.73
N GLY A 27 1.66 1.22 -2.08
CA GLY A 27 2.75 0.51 -1.43
C GLY A 27 3.50 -0.42 -2.37
N LEU A 28 4.20 -1.37 -1.75
CA LEU A 28 5.00 -2.36 -2.47
C LEU A 28 4.14 -3.15 -3.48
N GLY A 29 2.86 -3.42 -3.16
CA GLY A 29 1.93 -4.14 -4.02
C GLY A 29 1.71 -3.50 -5.40
N ASN A 30 1.73 -2.17 -5.48
CA ASN A 30 1.59 -1.45 -6.75
C ASN A 30 2.79 -1.69 -7.66
N VAL A 31 3.98 -1.88 -7.08
CA VAL A 31 5.24 -2.01 -7.83
C VAL A 31 5.43 -3.42 -8.38
N TRP A 32 5.20 -4.49 -7.62
CA TRP A 32 5.47 -5.85 -8.13
C TRP A 32 4.20 -6.68 -8.36
N ARG A 33 3.17 -6.56 -7.52
CA ARG A 33 1.98 -7.42 -7.60
C ARG A 33 1.06 -6.98 -8.73
N PHE A 34 0.75 -5.69 -8.83
CA PHE A 34 -0.16 -5.20 -9.88
C PHE A 34 0.36 -5.51 -11.29
N PRO A 35 1.63 -5.22 -11.65
CA PRO A 35 2.12 -5.51 -12.99
C PRO A 35 2.11 -7.00 -13.30
N PHE A 36 2.48 -7.85 -12.32
CA PHE A 36 2.42 -9.31 -12.45
C PHE A 36 1.00 -9.83 -12.66
N VAL A 37 0.03 -9.35 -11.87
CA VAL A 37 -1.39 -9.74 -12.01
C VAL A 37 -1.95 -9.26 -13.34
N CYS A 38 -1.63 -8.03 -13.76
CA CYS A 38 -2.04 -7.48 -15.05
C CYS A 38 -1.54 -8.36 -16.21
N TYR A 39 -0.25 -8.66 -16.21
CA TYR A 39 0.36 -9.54 -17.21
C TYR A 39 -0.31 -10.93 -17.25
N LYS A 40 -0.44 -11.59 -16.10
CA LYS A 40 -0.98 -12.96 -16.02
C LYS A 40 -2.45 -13.06 -16.47
N ASN A 41 -3.22 -11.97 -16.34
CA ASN A 41 -4.67 -11.96 -16.59
C ASN A 41 -5.07 -11.27 -17.90
N GLY A 42 -4.18 -11.26 -18.90
CA GLY A 42 -4.50 -10.77 -20.25
C GLY A 42 -3.88 -9.42 -20.61
N GLY A 43 -2.81 -9.02 -19.92
CA GLY A 43 -2.06 -7.80 -20.21
C GLY A 43 -2.96 -6.58 -20.15
N GLY A 44 -2.97 -5.78 -21.22
CA GLY A 44 -3.79 -4.57 -21.31
C GLY A 44 -5.29 -4.81 -21.14
N ALA A 45 -5.80 -6.01 -21.47
CA ALA A 45 -7.23 -6.33 -21.30
C ALA A 45 -7.65 -6.35 -19.83
N PHE A 46 -6.73 -6.70 -18.90
CA PHE A 46 -6.99 -6.73 -17.46
C PHE A 46 -7.37 -5.35 -16.87
N LEU A 47 -7.00 -4.25 -17.54
CA LEU A 47 -7.36 -2.91 -17.09
C LEU A 47 -8.87 -2.70 -17.09
N ILE A 48 -9.62 -3.36 -17.97
CA ILE A 48 -11.09 -3.29 -18.02
C ILE A 48 -11.71 -3.79 -16.71
N PRO A 49 -11.53 -5.07 -16.30
CA PRO A 49 -12.09 -5.56 -15.04
C PRO A 49 -11.50 -4.83 -13.82
N TYR A 50 -10.24 -4.37 -13.88
CA TYR A 50 -9.66 -3.56 -12.81
C TYR A 50 -10.40 -2.23 -12.61
N PHE A 51 -10.64 -1.46 -13.67
CA PHE A 51 -11.40 -0.20 -13.57
C PHE A 51 -12.86 -0.44 -13.22
N VAL A 52 -13.49 -1.50 -13.73
CA VAL A 52 -14.85 -1.88 -13.29
C VAL A 52 -14.86 -2.16 -11.79
N ALA A 53 -13.93 -2.96 -11.27
CA ALA A 53 -13.81 -3.22 -9.84
C ALA A 53 -13.54 -1.94 -9.02
N LEU A 54 -12.70 -1.04 -9.54
CA LEU A 54 -12.39 0.25 -8.92
C LEU A 54 -13.63 1.14 -8.78
N PHE A 55 -14.41 1.32 -9.85
CA PHE A 55 -15.58 2.20 -9.83
C PHE A 55 -16.81 1.58 -9.17
N THR A 56 -16.98 0.26 -9.22
CA THR A 56 -18.18 -0.42 -8.67
C THR A 56 -18.03 -0.85 -7.23
N ALA A 57 -16.81 -1.14 -6.76
CA ALA A 57 -16.55 -1.54 -5.38
C ALA A 57 -15.49 -0.68 -4.70
N GLY A 58 -14.35 -0.42 -5.34
CA GLY A 58 -13.22 0.28 -4.73
C GLY A 58 -13.59 1.66 -4.16
N ILE A 59 -13.99 2.58 -5.04
CA ILE A 59 -14.37 3.96 -4.68
C ILE A 59 -15.61 3.98 -3.77
N PRO A 60 -16.71 3.26 -4.05
CA PRO A 60 -17.87 3.23 -3.16
C PRO A 60 -17.55 2.75 -1.74
N LEU A 61 -16.72 1.70 -1.60
CA LEU A 61 -16.31 1.21 -0.28
C LEU A 61 -15.35 2.16 0.42
N MET A 62 -14.46 2.83 -0.31
CA MET A 62 -13.60 3.87 0.27
C MET A 62 -14.43 5.03 0.81
N ILE A 63 -15.44 5.49 0.06
CA ILE A 63 -16.38 6.53 0.52
C ILE A 63 -17.11 6.06 1.78
N LEU A 64 -17.54 4.79 1.83
CA LEU A 64 -18.21 4.23 2.99
C LEU A 64 -17.30 4.23 4.23
N GLU A 65 -16.08 3.69 4.12
CA GLU A 65 -15.13 3.67 5.24
C GLU A 65 -14.77 5.07 5.70
N PHE A 66 -14.54 5.99 4.76
CA PHE A 66 -14.24 7.36 5.11
C PHE A 66 -15.41 8.02 5.84
N SER A 67 -16.64 7.80 5.36
CA SER A 67 -17.84 8.35 5.98
C SER A 67 -18.05 7.81 7.39
N ILE A 68 -17.82 6.51 7.62
CA ILE A 68 -17.91 5.90 8.96
C ILE A 68 -16.93 6.57 9.91
N GLY A 69 -15.66 6.72 9.51
CA GLY A 69 -14.62 7.37 10.33
C GLY A 69 -14.95 8.83 10.62
N HIS A 70 -15.33 9.58 9.59
CA HIS A 70 -15.65 11.00 9.66
C HIS A 70 -16.87 11.30 10.54
N MET A 71 -17.93 10.51 10.42
CA MET A 71 -19.19 10.70 11.15
C MET A 71 -19.09 10.23 12.61
N LEU A 72 -18.46 9.09 12.87
CA LEU A 72 -18.48 8.44 14.19
C LEU A 72 -17.26 8.76 15.06
N ARG A 73 -16.18 9.31 14.46
CA ARG A 73 -15.01 9.89 15.13
C ARG A 73 -14.38 9.00 16.20
N GLY A 74 -13.97 7.79 15.82
CA GLY A 74 -13.25 6.88 16.71
C GLY A 74 -12.49 5.81 15.94
N PRO A 75 -11.78 4.92 16.65
CA PRO A 75 -11.17 3.74 16.04
C PRO A 75 -12.25 2.76 15.53
N PRO A 76 -11.91 1.78 14.68
CA PRO A 76 -12.89 0.88 14.06
C PRO A 76 -13.80 0.15 15.06
N PRO A 77 -13.31 -0.46 16.16
CA PRO A 77 -14.18 -1.11 17.16
C PRO A 77 -15.26 -0.17 17.72
N GLU A 78 -14.88 1.07 18.03
CA GLU A 78 -15.82 2.06 18.56
C GLU A 78 -16.84 2.52 17.50
N CYS A 79 -16.39 2.75 16.25
CA CYS A 79 -17.29 3.12 15.16
C CYS A 79 -18.33 2.03 14.90
N PHE A 80 -17.92 0.77 14.77
CA PHE A 80 -18.86 -0.33 14.56
C PHE A 80 -19.79 -0.55 15.76
N ARG A 81 -19.31 -0.37 17.00
CA ARG A 81 -20.15 -0.40 18.20
C ARG A 81 -21.22 0.72 18.20
N LYS A 82 -20.89 1.92 17.72
CA LYS A 82 -21.83 3.06 17.57
C LYS A 82 -22.91 2.78 16.51
N ILE A 83 -22.56 2.06 15.44
CA ILE A 83 -23.55 1.58 14.43
C ILE A 83 -24.48 0.54 15.07
N GLY A 84 -23.91 -0.40 15.83
CA GLY A 84 -24.68 -1.33 16.64
C GLY A 84 -23.78 -2.24 17.46
N LYS A 85 -24.14 -2.50 18.71
CA LYS A 85 -23.33 -3.32 19.64
C LYS A 85 -22.97 -4.72 19.07
N LYS A 86 -23.82 -5.29 18.22
CA LYS A 86 -23.59 -6.59 17.56
C LYS A 86 -22.47 -6.55 16.51
N PHE A 87 -22.08 -5.38 16.02
CA PHE A 87 -21.08 -5.21 14.96
C PHE A 87 -19.69 -4.87 15.50
N GLU A 88 -19.52 -4.65 16.81
CA GLU A 88 -18.23 -4.29 17.42
C GLU A 88 -17.10 -5.25 17.07
N TRP A 89 -17.40 -6.56 16.97
CA TRP A 89 -16.42 -7.58 16.59
C TRP A 89 -15.82 -7.35 15.19
N ILE A 90 -16.57 -6.74 14.26
CA ILE A 90 -16.08 -6.38 12.92
C ILE A 90 -14.95 -5.37 13.05
N GLY A 91 -15.10 -4.37 13.94
CA GLY A 91 -14.05 -3.38 14.16
C GLY A 91 -12.77 -3.99 14.74
N TRP A 92 -12.89 -4.95 15.65
CA TRP A 92 -11.73 -5.71 16.15
C TRP A 92 -11.08 -6.56 15.05
N TRP A 93 -11.88 -7.22 14.21
CA TRP A 93 -11.39 -7.98 13.06
C TRP A 93 -10.61 -7.08 12.07
N THR A 94 -11.18 -5.94 11.69
CA THR A 94 -10.50 -4.99 10.80
C THR A 94 -9.21 -4.44 11.40
N THR A 95 -9.09 -4.35 12.72
CA THR A 95 -7.86 -3.90 13.41
C THR A 95 -6.81 -5.01 13.51
N LEU A 96 -7.22 -6.28 13.57
CA LEU A 96 -6.31 -7.43 13.61
C LEU A 96 -5.56 -7.62 12.28
N ILE A 97 -6.22 -7.37 11.14
CA ILE A 97 -5.63 -7.50 9.81
C ILE A 97 -4.33 -6.67 9.66
N PRO A 98 -4.32 -5.35 9.87
CA PRO A 98 -3.12 -4.54 9.72
C PRO A 98 -2.05 -4.91 10.76
N PHE A 99 -2.41 -5.45 11.93
CA PHE A 99 -1.43 -5.98 12.88
C PHE A 99 -0.68 -7.19 12.30
N VAL A 100 -1.41 -8.15 11.71
CA VAL A 100 -0.80 -9.31 11.04
C VAL A 100 0.03 -8.85 9.84
N VAL A 101 -0.48 -7.92 9.03
CA VAL A 101 0.24 -7.35 7.89
C VAL A 101 1.54 -6.69 8.33
N ALA A 102 1.50 -5.87 9.39
CA ALA A 102 2.68 -5.21 9.94
C ALA A 102 3.76 -6.21 10.36
N SER A 103 3.40 -7.36 10.91
CA SER A 103 4.36 -8.37 11.41
C SER A 103 5.34 -8.89 10.36
N TYR A 104 4.91 -8.99 9.09
CA TYR A 104 5.77 -9.45 7.99
C TYR A 104 6.24 -8.31 7.08
N TYR A 105 5.45 -7.25 6.91
CA TYR A 105 5.88 -6.10 6.07
C TYR A 105 7.12 -5.40 6.64
N VAL A 106 7.27 -5.33 7.97
CA VAL A 106 8.48 -4.77 8.60
C VAL A 106 9.74 -5.57 8.27
N VAL A 107 9.60 -6.88 8.05
CA VAL A 107 10.71 -7.75 7.63
C VAL A 107 11.13 -7.42 6.20
N VAL A 108 10.16 -7.23 5.30
CA VAL A 108 10.45 -6.81 3.91
C VAL A 108 11.10 -5.42 3.88
N MET A 109 10.63 -4.48 4.72
CA MET A 109 11.28 -3.17 4.86
C MET A 109 12.72 -3.28 5.36
N ALA A 110 13.01 -4.21 6.28
CA ALA A 110 14.37 -4.48 6.74
C ALA A 110 15.26 -5.05 5.63
N TRP A 111 14.70 -5.83 4.71
CA TRP A 111 15.41 -6.27 3.50
C TRP A 111 15.77 -5.09 2.62
N CYS A 112 14.80 -4.23 2.28
CA CYS A 112 15.03 -3.03 1.49
C CYS A 112 16.08 -2.10 2.15
N PHE A 113 16.02 -1.92 3.47
CA PHE A 113 17.00 -1.13 4.21
C PHE A 113 18.41 -1.72 4.11
N SER A 114 18.54 -3.05 4.21
CA SER A 114 19.83 -3.73 4.03
C SER A 114 20.38 -3.55 2.61
N TYR A 115 19.51 -3.69 1.59
CA TYR A 115 19.89 -3.49 0.19
C TYR A 115 20.24 -2.04 -0.15
N MET A 116 19.63 -1.06 0.53
CA MET A 116 20.00 0.35 0.44
C MET A 116 21.44 0.59 0.93
N ILE A 117 21.91 -0.16 1.92
CA ILE A 117 23.31 -0.08 2.38
C ILE A 117 24.22 -0.85 1.42
N TYR A 118 23.79 -2.03 0.96
CA TYR A 118 24.57 -2.87 0.05
C TYR A 118 24.73 -2.29 -1.35
N SER A 119 23.89 -1.32 -1.73
CA SER A 119 24.00 -0.63 -3.02
C SER A 119 25.23 0.27 -3.12
N LEU A 120 25.86 0.65 -1.99
CA LEU A 120 27.10 1.42 -1.98
C LEU A 120 28.28 0.64 -2.58
N ASP A 121 28.33 -0.68 -2.35
CA ASP A 121 29.41 -1.57 -2.82
C ASP A 121 28.93 -2.60 -3.85
N LEU A 122 27.64 -2.57 -4.23
CA LEU A 122 26.99 -3.55 -5.12
C LEU A 122 27.26 -5.01 -4.73
N ARG A 123 27.08 -5.34 -3.44
CA ARG A 123 27.51 -6.64 -2.85
C ARG A 123 26.90 -7.89 -3.47
N TRP A 124 25.78 -7.74 -4.19
CA TRP A 124 25.13 -8.83 -4.90
C TRP A 124 25.86 -9.26 -6.18
N GLY A 125 26.80 -8.45 -6.68
CA GLY A 125 27.64 -8.78 -7.82
C GLY A 125 26.85 -9.21 -9.05
N THR A 126 27.35 -10.24 -9.74
CA THR A 126 26.73 -10.79 -10.96
C THR A 126 25.61 -11.80 -10.70
N ASN A 127 25.53 -12.37 -9.48
CA ASN A 127 24.52 -13.36 -9.13
C ASN A 127 23.63 -12.85 -7.98
N ALA A 128 22.71 -11.95 -8.34
CA ALA A 128 21.81 -11.33 -7.38
C ALA A 128 20.86 -12.33 -6.70
N GLU A 129 20.37 -13.33 -7.45
CA GLU A 129 19.48 -14.36 -6.91
C GLU A 129 20.20 -15.22 -5.86
N GLY A 130 21.39 -15.74 -6.20
CA GLY A 130 22.19 -16.54 -5.29
C GLY A 130 22.59 -15.76 -4.04
N PHE A 131 22.96 -14.48 -4.20
CA PHE A 131 23.24 -13.60 -3.07
C PHE A 131 22.00 -13.41 -2.19
N PHE A 132 20.83 -13.13 -2.77
CA PHE A 132 19.60 -12.94 -2.00
C PHE A 132 19.19 -14.20 -1.23
N LEU A 133 19.10 -15.34 -1.91
CA LEU A 133 18.59 -16.59 -1.32
C LEU A 133 19.59 -17.20 -0.33
N ASN A 134 20.86 -17.32 -0.71
CA ASN A 134 21.83 -18.10 0.05
C ASN A 134 22.63 -17.23 1.03
N THR A 135 23.08 -16.06 0.59
CA THR A 135 23.96 -15.19 1.40
C THR A 135 23.17 -14.26 2.31
N PHE A 136 22.11 -13.63 1.81
CA PHE A 136 21.35 -12.65 2.57
C PHE A 136 20.29 -13.32 3.45
N LEU A 137 19.30 -13.98 2.82
CA LEU A 137 18.24 -14.69 3.53
C LEU A 137 18.76 -15.92 4.28
N GLY A 138 19.66 -16.69 3.67
CA GLY A 138 20.10 -17.97 4.22
C GLY A 138 18.96 -18.98 4.25
N VAL A 139 18.26 -19.14 3.12
CA VAL A 139 17.13 -20.06 2.98
C VAL A 139 17.56 -21.47 3.40
N THR A 140 16.78 -22.05 4.32
CA THR A 140 16.99 -23.40 4.85
C THR A 140 16.37 -24.45 3.94
N SER A 141 16.64 -25.73 4.21
CA SER A 141 16.14 -26.86 3.41
C SER A 141 14.61 -27.05 3.46
N GLY A 142 13.90 -26.36 4.36
CA GLY A 142 12.45 -26.42 4.43
C GLY A 142 11.84 -25.54 5.52
N PRO A 143 10.52 -25.33 5.47
CA PRO A 143 9.82 -24.37 6.35
C PRO A 143 9.83 -24.75 7.84
N ALA A 144 10.00 -26.03 8.17
CA ALA A 144 10.13 -26.50 9.55
C ALA A 144 11.51 -26.21 10.16
N VAL A 145 12.50 -25.89 9.33
CA VAL A 145 13.88 -25.61 9.76
C VAL A 145 14.05 -24.09 9.80
N ILE A 146 13.86 -23.49 10.98
CA ILE A 146 13.87 -22.02 11.15
C ILE A 146 15.26 -21.42 10.91
N GLY A 147 16.33 -22.18 11.20
CA GLY A 147 17.70 -21.70 11.11
C GLY A 147 18.05 -20.72 12.24
N GLY A 148 19.02 -19.83 11.99
CA GLY A 148 19.50 -18.83 12.95
C GLY A 148 19.19 -17.39 12.51
N PHE A 149 19.34 -16.45 13.44
CA PHE A 149 19.12 -15.03 13.15
C PHE A 149 20.10 -14.51 12.09
N ARG A 150 19.56 -13.90 11.04
CA ARG A 150 20.35 -13.14 10.06
C ARG A 150 20.62 -11.76 10.62
N ILE A 151 21.85 -11.51 11.09
CA ILE A 151 22.23 -10.25 11.76
C ILE A 151 21.87 -9.00 10.95
N PRO A 152 22.10 -8.93 9.62
CA PRO A 152 21.70 -7.75 8.84
C PRO A 152 20.19 -7.49 8.88
N ILE A 153 19.38 -8.54 8.80
CA ILE A 153 17.91 -8.43 8.86
C ILE A 153 17.48 -8.00 10.26
N LEU A 154 18.09 -8.56 11.32
CA LEU A 154 17.78 -8.18 12.70
C LEU A 154 18.10 -6.70 12.99
N LEU A 155 19.26 -6.22 12.54
CA LEU A 155 19.64 -4.81 12.67
C LEU A 155 18.72 -3.90 11.86
N GLY A 156 18.36 -4.31 10.63
CA GLY A 156 17.36 -3.63 9.80
C GLY A 156 16.00 -3.56 10.50
N LEU A 157 15.54 -4.64 11.13
CA LEU A 157 14.29 -4.67 11.89
C LEU A 157 14.29 -3.69 13.05
N ILE A 158 15.38 -3.65 13.83
CA ILE A 158 15.53 -2.69 14.94
C ILE A 158 15.47 -1.25 14.41
N ALA A 159 16.20 -0.95 13.32
CA ALA A 159 16.20 0.37 12.71
C ALA A 159 14.81 0.79 12.18
N ILE A 160 14.10 -0.13 11.53
CA ILE A 160 12.74 0.11 11.02
C ILE A 160 11.76 0.34 12.17
N TRP A 161 11.78 -0.46 13.24
CA TRP A 161 10.89 -0.27 14.39
C TRP A 161 11.15 1.04 15.13
N ILE A 162 12.42 1.42 15.31
CA ILE A 162 12.79 2.73 15.87
C ILE A 162 12.26 3.85 14.97
N SER A 163 12.41 3.71 13.65
CA SER A 163 11.91 4.71 12.69
C SER A 163 10.39 4.84 12.75
N ILE A 164 9.66 3.73 12.77
CA ILE A 164 8.19 3.69 12.93
C ILE A 164 7.79 4.39 14.24
N PHE A 165 8.42 4.04 15.35
CA PHE A 165 8.15 4.68 16.64
C PHE A 165 8.37 6.20 16.59
N ILE A 166 9.50 6.64 16.02
CA ILE A 166 9.82 8.07 15.87
C ILE A 166 8.74 8.79 15.05
N ILE A 167 8.24 8.17 13.98
CA ILE A 167 7.19 8.75 13.12
C ILE A 167 5.85 8.84 13.87
N LEU A 168 5.49 7.81 14.64
CA LEU A 168 4.16 7.68 15.25
C LEU A 168 4.00 8.39 16.60
N TYR A 169 5.05 8.58 17.41
CA TYR A 169 4.87 8.94 18.83
C TYR A 169 4.19 10.30 19.09
N LYS A 170 4.14 11.21 18.10
CA LYS A 170 3.40 12.50 18.18
C LYS A 170 2.10 12.49 17.37
N GLY A 171 1.55 11.32 17.10
CA GLY A 171 0.27 11.16 16.42
C GLY A 171 0.23 11.75 15.01
N VAL A 172 -0.98 12.15 14.60
CA VAL A 172 -1.28 12.53 13.20
C VAL A 172 -0.56 13.80 12.76
N SER A 173 -0.20 14.70 13.69
CA SER A 173 0.54 15.91 13.34
C SER A 173 1.94 15.59 12.82
N ARG A 174 2.63 14.60 13.39
CA ARG A 174 3.95 14.18 12.90
C ARG A 174 3.85 13.30 11.67
N ILE A 175 2.91 12.34 11.66
CA ILE A 175 2.63 11.51 10.49
C ILE A 175 2.42 12.41 9.27
N GLY A 176 1.57 13.44 9.39
CA GLY A 176 1.29 14.39 8.33
C GLY A 176 2.52 15.12 7.75
N LYS A 177 3.53 15.41 8.58
CA LYS A 177 4.79 16.03 8.13
C LYS A 177 5.69 15.03 7.40
N VAL A 178 5.73 13.79 7.88
CA VAL A 178 6.56 12.73 7.28
C VAL A 178 5.98 12.30 5.93
N VAL A 179 4.67 12.04 5.86
CA VAL A 179 4.01 11.59 4.61
C VAL A 179 4.05 12.63 3.51
N ALA A 180 4.13 13.92 3.85
CA ALA A 180 4.30 14.99 2.87
C ALA A 180 5.60 14.85 2.05
N ILE A 181 6.58 14.10 2.53
CA ILE A 181 7.84 13.79 1.84
C ILE A 181 7.83 12.33 1.37
N THR A 182 7.49 11.39 2.26
CA THR A 182 7.66 9.95 1.99
C THR A 182 6.66 9.39 1.00
N VAL A 183 5.58 10.10 0.67
CA VAL A 183 4.59 9.66 -0.34
C VAL A 183 4.88 10.23 -1.72
N PRO A 184 5.18 11.54 -1.89
CA PRO A 184 5.57 12.05 -3.21
C PRO A 184 6.90 11.51 -3.71
N LEU A 185 7.89 11.28 -2.82
CA LEU A 185 9.24 10.88 -3.20
C LEU A 185 9.27 9.55 -3.99
N PRO A 186 8.64 8.44 -3.54
CA PRO A 186 8.56 7.23 -4.33
C PRO A 186 7.91 7.43 -5.70
N THR A 187 6.85 8.24 -5.81
CA THR A 187 6.21 8.54 -7.09
C THR A 187 7.17 9.27 -8.03
N VAL A 188 7.93 10.26 -7.54
CA VAL A 188 8.94 10.97 -8.34
C VAL A 188 10.05 10.01 -8.80
N LEU A 189 10.56 9.17 -7.90
CA LEU A 189 11.56 8.16 -8.24
C LEU A 189 11.02 7.16 -9.26
N LEU A 190 9.77 6.76 -9.13
CA LEU A 190 9.11 5.85 -10.06
C LEU A 190 9.05 6.47 -11.46
N VAL A 191 8.66 7.75 -11.58
CA VAL A 191 8.67 8.48 -12.87
C VAL A 191 10.07 8.52 -13.48
N ILE A 192 11.11 8.82 -12.68
CA ILE A 192 12.50 8.84 -13.16
C ILE A 192 12.91 7.46 -13.68
N LEU A 193 12.57 6.40 -12.94
CA LEU A 193 12.84 5.02 -13.35
C LEU A 193 12.06 4.63 -14.60
N THR A 194 10.80 5.04 -14.75
CA THR A 194 10.02 4.82 -15.97
C THR A 194 10.70 5.47 -17.18
N ILE A 195 11.07 6.75 -17.06
CA ILE A 195 11.75 7.48 -18.15
C ILE A 195 13.06 6.76 -18.50
N ARG A 196 13.84 6.36 -17.48
CA ARG A 196 15.09 5.65 -17.73
C ARG A 196 14.86 4.30 -18.40
N GLY A 197 13.92 3.50 -17.91
CA GLY A 197 13.59 2.18 -18.46
C GLY A 197 13.16 2.28 -19.92
N LEU A 198 12.26 3.21 -20.25
CA LEU A 198 11.80 3.42 -21.63
C LEU A 198 12.90 3.87 -22.60
N THR A 199 14.03 4.41 -22.12
CA THR A 199 15.19 4.77 -22.96
C THR A 199 16.18 3.63 -23.18
N LEU A 200 15.99 2.48 -22.53
CA LEU A 200 16.87 1.32 -22.68
C LEU A 200 16.55 0.52 -23.96
N PRO A 201 17.56 -0.08 -24.60
CA PRO A 201 17.33 -1.01 -25.70
C PRO A 201 16.47 -2.20 -25.24
N GLY A 202 15.44 -2.55 -26.01
CA GLY A 202 14.52 -3.66 -25.69
C GLY A 202 13.32 -3.28 -24.81
N ALA A 203 13.21 -2.03 -24.35
CA ALA A 203 12.11 -1.60 -23.49
C ALA A 203 10.72 -1.77 -24.13
N LEU A 204 10.63 -1.58 -25.46
CA LEU A 204 9.37 -1.75 -26.19
C LEU A 204 8.87 -3.20 -26.17
N ASP A 205 9.76 -4.19 -26.09
CA ASP A 205 9.37 -5.60 -26.04
C ASP A 205 8.65 -5.89 -24.73
N GLY A 206 9.23 -5.46 -23.61
CA GLY A 206 8.63 -5.64 -22.30
C GLY A 206 7.33 -4.82 -22.11
N VAL A 207 7.26 -3.57 -22.60
CA VAL A 207 6.02 -2.80 -22.62
C VAL A 207 4.93 -3.49 -23.46
N SER A 208 5.32 -4.14 -24.57
CA SER A 208 4.39 -4.93 -25.38
C SER A 208 3.85 -6.13 -24.60
N TYR A 209 4.68 -6.82 -23.81
CA TYR A 209 4.20 -7.88 -22.90
C TYR A 209 3.22 -7.35 -21.85
N TYR A 210 3.42 -6.12 -21.35
CA TYR A 210 2.53 -5.51 -20.38
C TYR A 210 1.17 -5.10 -20.96
N LEU A 211 1.16 -4.50 -22.15
CA LEU A 211 -0.03 -3.82 -22.69
C LEU A 211 -0.74 -4.54 -23.82
N THR A 212 -0.16 -5.57 -24.45
CA THR A 212 -0.86 -6.32 -25.51
C THR A 212 -2.11 -6.98 -24.91
N PRO A 213 -3.32 -6.62 -25.36
CA PRO A 213 -4.54 -7.10 -24.74
C PRO A 213 -4.91 -8.48 -25.27
N ASP A 214 -5.15 -9.43 -24.36
CA ASP A 214 -5.80 -10.69 -24.68
C ASP A 214 -7.25 -10.67 -24.15
N PHE A 215 -8.19 -10.28 -25.02
CA PHE A 215 -9.61 -10.17 -24.68
C PHE A 215 -10.26 -11.53 -24.39
N SER A 216 -9.67 -12.65 -24.84
CA SER A 216 -10.21 -13.98 -24.53
C SER A 216 -10.23 -14.25 -23.03
N LYS A 217 -9.29 -13.64 -22.28
CA LYS A 217 -9.19 -13.75 -20.83
C LYS A 217 -10.40 -13.18 -20.09
N LEU A 218 -11.09 -12.20 -20.67
CA LEU A 218 -12.25 -11.55 -20.03
C LEU A 218 -13.45 -12.48 -19.86
N LEU A 219 -13.48 -13.60 -20.60
CA LEU A 219 -14.52 -14.63 -20.47
C LEU A 219 -14.37 -15.47 -19.19
N HIS A 220 -13.20 -15.42 -18.53
CA HIS A 220 -12.95 -16.23 -17.35
C HIS A 220 -13.17 -15.44 -16.06
N ALA A 221 -13.96 -16.01 -15.14
CA ALA A 221 -14.35 -15.33 -13.89
C ALA A 221 -13.18 -15.11 -12.91
N ASP A 222 -12.12 -15.90 -13.00
CA ASP A 222 -10.90 -15.75 -12.20
C ASP A 222 -10.16 -14.43 -12.50
N VAL A 223 -10.22 -13.93 -13.73
CA VAL A 223 -9.68 -12.63 -14.13
C VAL A 223 -10.40 -11.49 -13.40
N TRP A 224 -11.72 -11.57 -13.30
CA TRP A 224 -12.54 -10.61 -12.56
C TRP A 224 -12.29 -10.72 -11.06
N LEU A 225 -12.23 -11.94 -10.52
CA LEU A 225 -11.90 -12.16 -9.10
C LEU A 225 -10.52 -11.58 -8.76
N ALA A 226 -9.52 -11.77 -9.63
CA ALA A 226 -8.20 -11.19 -9.48
C ALA A 226 -8.23 -9.66 -9.49
N ALA A 227 -9.05 -9.05 -10.34
CA ALA A 227 -9.24 -7.60 -10.39
C ALA A 227 -9.83 -7.04 -9.10
N TYR A 228 -10.94 -7.62 -8.61
CA TYR A 228 -11.54 -7.20 -7.33
C TYR A 228 -10.59 -7.43 -6.15
N ALA A 229 -9.92 -8.59 -6.08
CA ALA A 229 -8.93 -8.87 -5.04
C ALA A 229 -7.72 -7.92 -5.11
N GLN A 230 -7.33 -7.48 -6.31
CA GLN A 230 -6.28 -6.47 -6.48
C GLN A 230 -6.75 -5.10 -5.97
N VAL A 231 -7.96 -4.65 -6.31
CA VAL A 231 -8.51 -3.37 -5.85
C VAL A 231 -8.64 -3.33 -4.33
N PHE A 232 -9.19 -4.38 -3.70
CA PHE A 232 -9.33 -4.45 -2.24
C PHE A 232 -7.98 -4.38 -1.52
N PHE A 233 -6.99 -5.11 -2.05
CA PHE A 233 -5.65 -5.11 -1.49
C PHE A 233 -4.92 -3.78 -1.69
N SER A 234 -5.01 -3.20 -2.89
CA SER A 234 -4.33 -1.94 -3.26
C SER A 234 -4.88 -0.76 -2.47
N LEU A 235 -6.21 -0.64 -2.34
CA LEU A 235 -6.83 0.45 -1.62
C LEU A 235 -6.87 0.26 -0.09
N SER A 236 -6.30 -0.84 0.44
CA SER A 236 -6.35 -1.19 1.86
C SER A 236 -7.77 -1.21 2.46
N LEU A 237 -8.76 -1.63 1.65
CA LEU A 237 -10.17 -1.67 2.05
C LEU A 237 -10.43 -2.77 3.09
N ALA A 238 -11.39 -2.53 3.98
CA ALA A 238 -11.79 -3.44 5.06
C ALA A 238 -10.68 -3.70 6.10
N GLN A 239 -9.69 -2.81 6.22
CA GLN A 239 -8.61 -2.90 7.20
C GLN A 239 -8.72 -1.85 8.33
N GLY A 240 -9.74 -0.99 8.31
CA GLY A 240 -9.99 0.00 9.37
C GLY A 240 -8.97 1.15 9.48
N ILE A 241 -7.90 1.13 8.69
CA ILE A 241 -6.88 2.19 8.63
C ILE A 241 -7.54 3.51 8.21
N LEU A 242 -8.34 3.46 7.15
CA LEU A 242 -8.98 4.63 6.56
C LEU A 242 -10.08 5.21 7.45
N ILE A 243 -10.85 4.35 8.15
CA ILE A 243 -11.79 4.76 9.22
C ILE A 243 -11.04 5.55 10.30
N THR A 244 -9.88 5.05 10.72
CA THR A 244 -9.06 5.70 11.75
C THR A 244 -8.54 7.05 11.27
N TYR A 245 -7.98 7.13 10.06
CA TYR A 245 -7.45 8.38 9.52
C TYR A 245 -8.54 9.45 9.36
N GLU A 246 -9.72 9.07 8.91
CA GLU A 246 -10.86 9.98 8.73
C GLU A 246 -11.45 10.50 10.05
N SER A 247 -11.31 9.75 11.15
CA SER A 247 -11.73 10.21 12.48
C SER A 247 -11.05 11.50 12.95
N PHE A 248 -9.87 11.83 12.40
CA PHE A 248 -9.12 13.04 12.71
C PHE A 248 -9.42 14.23 11.78
N LEU A 249 -10.31 14.09 10.78
CA LEU A 249 -10.72 15.20 9.92
C LEU A 249 -11.71 16.17 10.61
N LYS A 250 -11.72 17.41 10.11
CA LYS A 250 -12.68 18.44 10.54
C LYS A 250 -14.09 18.10 10.04
N LYS A 251 -15.12 18.51 10.78
CA LYS A 251 -16.54 18.20 10.46
C LYS A 251 -17.00 18.64 9.06
N LYS A 252 -16.43 19.70 8.50
CA LYS A 252 -16.78 20.23 7.16
C LYS A 252 -15.82 19.77 6.06
N SER A 253 -15.13 18.63 6.26
CA SER A 253 -14.20 18.09 5.27
C SER A 253 -14.94 17.34 4.17
N ASP A 254 -14.40 17.40 2.97
CA ASP A 254 -14.95 16.80 1.76
C ASP A 254 -14.49 15.35 1.62
N VAL A 255 -15.33 14.44 2.10
CA VAL A 255 -15.06 13.00 2.17
C VAL A 255 -15.04 12.35 0.78
N THR A 256 -16.02 12.67 -0.05
CA THR A 256 -16.19 12.05 -1.39
C THR A 256 -15.00 12.34 -2.28
N ASN A 257 -14.59 13.60 -2.44
CA ASN A 257 -13.45 13.91 -3.31
C ASN A 257 -12.15 13.34 -2.76
N ASN A 258 -11.98 13.26 -1.43
CA ASN A 258 -10.80 12.62 -0.87
C ASN A 258 -10.70 11.14 -1.25
N ALA A 259 -11.83 10.42 -1.23
CA ALA A 259 -11.88 9.01 -1.63
C ALA A 259 -11.55 8.82 -3.12
N PHE A 260 -12.09 9.68 -4.00
CA PHE A 260 -11.75 9.67 -5.43
C PHE A 260 -10.27 9.97 -5.67
N ILE A 261 -9.73 11.03 -5.05
CA ILE A 261 -8.31 11.40 -5.20
C ILE A 261 -7.41 10.25 -4.75
N THR A 262 -7.70 9.65 -3.60
CA THR A 262 -6.91 8.54 -3.06
C THR A 262 -6.96 7.32 -3.99
N SER A 263 -8.15 6.92 -4.43
CA SER A 263 -8.34 5.75 -5.29
C SER A 263 -7.72 5.91 -6.67
N LEU A 264 -7.85 7.10 -7.28
CA LEU A 264 -7.28 7.36 -8.60
C LEU A 264 -5.76 7.55 -8.55
N ALA A 265 -5.22 8.11 -7.47
CA ALA A 265 -3.78 8.19 -7.27
C ALA A 265 -3.15 6.79 -7.11
N ASP A 266 -3.82 5.89 -6.40
CA ASP A 266 -3.43 4.48 -6.28
C ASP A 266 -3.43 3.76 -7.63
N ALA A 267 -4.53 3.87 -8.39
CA ALA A 267 -4.64 3.27 -9.72
C ALA A 267 -3.60 3.84 -10.70
N GLY A 268 -3.41 5.16 -10.70
CA GLY A 268 -2.42 5.83 -11.53
C GLY A 268 -0.98 5.40 -11.20
N THR A 269 -0.66 5.26 -9.90
CA THR A 269 0.66 4.78 -9.47
C THR A 269 0.87 3.32 -9.85
N SER A 270 -0.15 2.47 -9.71
CA SER A 270 -0.12 1.07 -10.17
C SER A 270 0.17 0.95 -11.66
N PHE A 271 -0.53 1.75 -12.47
CA PHE A 271 -0.35 1.77 -13.91
C PHE A 271 1.05 2.25 -14.31
N LEU A 272 1.52 3.34 -13.70
CA LEU A 272 2.89 3.86 -13.91
C LEU A 272 3.96 2.82 -13.53
N ALA A 273 3.77 2.13 -12.39
CA ALA A 273 4.70 1.11 -11.95
C ALA A 273 4.75 -0.09 -12.91
N GLY A 274 3.65 -0.39 -13.59
CA GLY A 274 3.60 -1.34 -14.70
C GLY A 274 4.65 -1.05 -15.77
N PHE A 275 4.73 0.21 -16.23
CA PHE A 275 5.78 0.60 -17.17
C PHE A 275 7.16 0.44 -16.57
N THR A 276 7.41 0.91 -15.34
CA THR A 276 8.75 0.81 -14.73
C THR A 276 9.26 -0.62 -14.61
N VAL A 277 8.38 -1.59 -14.36
CA VAL A 277 8.78 -3.01 -14.23
C VAL A 277 8.96 -3.69 -15.57
N PHE A 278 8.20 -3.30 -16.58
CA PHE A 278 8.20 -3.94 -17.89
C PHE A 278 9.01 -3.20 -18.96
N SER A 279 9.52 -2.00 -18.72
CA SER A 279 10.43 -1.27 -19.62
C SER A 279 11.90 -1.59 -19.34
#